data_AF-A0A838JS09-F1
#
_entry.id   AF-A0A838JS09-F1
#
_cell.length_a   1.000
_cell.length_b   1.000
_cell.length_c   1.000
_cell.angle_alpha   90.00
_cell.angle_beta   90.00
_cell.angle_gamma   90.00
#
_symmetry.space_group_name_H-M   'P 1'
#
loop_
_entity.id
_entity.type
_entity.pdbx_description
1 polymer ?
#
loop_
_entity_poly.entity_id
_entity_poly.type
_entity_poly.pdbx_seq_one_letter_code
_entity_poly.pdbx_strand_id
1 'polypeptide(L)' 'MQSLTEDQRTRIEELAREVGTTCEGCGFARLRCGEEALRTHDHGLMVYLWCASDVHPRGAYQYFTIPAGEVIGT' A
#
# COMPACT_ATOMS: atom_id res chain seq x y z
N MET A 1 -14.40 2.70 -8.99
CA MET A 1 -13.04 2.67 -8.42
C MET A 1 -12.89 3.92 -7.59
N GLN A 2 -12.61 3.82 -6.29
CA GLN A 2 -12.45 4.98 -5.41
C GLN A 2 -10.98 5.40 -5.41
N SER A 3 -10.73 6.70 -5.55
CA SER A 3 -9.40 7.30 -5.42
C SER A 3 -9.13 7.62 -3.95
N LEU A 4 -7.91 7.34 -3.48
CA LEU A 4 -7.49 7.63 -2.11
C LEU A 4 -7.00 9.08 -2.00
N THR A 5 -7.37 9.76 -0.91
CA THR A 5 -6.79 11.06 -0.53
C THR A 5 -5.33 10.89 -0.09
N GLU A 6 -4.58 11.99 -0.07
CA GLU A 6 -3.19 11.97 0.40
C GLU A 6 -3.06 11.48 1.85
N ASP A 7 -3.98 11.89 2.73
CA ASP A 7 -4.02 11.43 4.13
C ASP A 7 -4.28 9.91 4.22
N GLN A 8 -5.23 9.40 3.43
CA GLN A 8 -5.52 7.96 3.37
C GLN A 8 -4.29 7.17 2.87
N ARG A 9 -3.63 7.67 1.82
CA ARG A 9 -2.40 7.06 1.29
C ARG A 9 -1.29 7.03 2.34
N THR A 10 -1.09 8.14 3.04
CA THR A 10 -0.07 8.25 4.11
C THR A 10 -0.36 7.26 5.24
N ARG A 11 -1.63 7.16 5.69
CA ARG A 11 -2.02 6.20 6.73
C ARG A 11 -1.81 4.75 6.29
N ILE A 12 -2.11 4.43 5.03
CA ILE A 12 -1.83 3.10 4.46
C ILE A 12 -0.33 2.81 4.45
N GLU A 13 0.51 3.77 4.05
CA GLU A 13 1.97 3.62 4.05
C GLU A 13 2.51 3.36 5.47
N GLU A 14 2.00 4.08 6.47
CA GLU A 14 2.33 3.87 7.88
C GLU A 14 1.92 2.48 8.36
N LEU A 15 0.68 2.07 8.08
CA LEU A 15 0.13 0.79 8.48
C LEU A 15 0.92 -0.38 7.88
N ALA A 16 1.26 -0.28 6.58
CA ALA A 16 2.12 -1.24 5.92
C ALA A 16 3.47 -1.38 6.63
N ARG A 17 4.04 -0.26 7.10
CA ARG A 17 5.29 -0.25 7.86
C ARG A 17 5.13 -0.84 9.27
N GLU A 18 4.04 -0.53 9.96
CA GLU A 18 3.72 -1.05 11.30
C GLU A 18 3.62 -2.58 11.30
N VAL A 19 3.00 -3.16 10.27
CA VAL A 19 2.89 -4.62 10.14
C VAL A 19 4.15 -5.28 9.53
N GLY A 20 5.19 -4.50 9.24
CA GLY A 20 6.46 -5.01 8.70
C GLY A 20 6.42 -5.38 7.22
N THR A 21 5.51 -4.81 6.44
CA THR A 21 5.46 -5.01 4.99
C THR A 21 6.72 -4.44 4.35
N THR A 22 7.38 -5.24 3.52
CA THR A 22 8.58 -4.84 2.78
C THR A 22 8.45 -5.24 1.31
N CYS A 23 9.28 -4.66 0.46
CA CYS A 23 9.34 -5.06 -0.93
C CYS A 23 9.77 -6.51 -1.07
N GLU A 24 8.95 -7.35 -1.70
CA GLU A 24 9.30 -8.77 -1.93
C GLU A 24 10.56 -8.93 -2.81
N GLY A 25 10.85 -7.94 -3.67
CA GLY A 25 12.00 -7.98 -4.58
C GLY A 25 13.32 -7.52 -3.97
N CYS A 26 13.31 -6.62 -2.98
CA CYS A 26 14.55 -6.03 -2.44
C CYS A 26 14.57 -5.82 -0.92
N GLY A 27 13.50 -6.16 -0.21
CA GLY A 27 13.36 -5.96 1.24
C GLY A 27 13.19 -4.50 1.67
N PHE A 28 13.00 -3.56 0.74
CA PHE A 28 12.86 -2.15 1.08
C PHE A 28 11.55 -1.88 1.82
N ALA A 29 11.64 -1.25 3.00
CA ALA A 29 10.51 -1.06 3.90
C ALA A 29 9.68 0.21 3.66
N ARG A 30 10.20 1.18 2.87
CA ARG A 30 9.48 2.43 2.57
C ARG A 30 8.75 2.30 1.25
N LEU A 31 7.57 1.68 1.31
CA LEU A 31 6.67 1.56 0.17
C LEU A 31 5.73 2.76 0.10
N ARG A 32 5.32 3.13 -1.12
CA ARG A 32 4.42 4.27 -1.39
C ARG A 32 3.06 3.78 -1.86
N CYS A 33 1.98 4.33 -1.34
CA CYS A 33 0.65 3.99 -1.82
C CYS A 33 0.35 4.80 -3.10
N GLY A 34 -0.04 4.11 -4.16
CA GLY A 34 -0.44 4.76 -5.42
C GLY A 34 -1.73 5.58 -5.28
N GLU A 35 -1.97 6.47 -6.24
CA GLU A 35 -3.23 7.23 -6.31
C GLU A 35 -4.43 6.36 -6.70
N GLU A 36 -4.14 5.29 -7.44
CA GLU A 36 -5.15 4.36 -7.92
C GLU A 36 -5.30 3.14 -6.99
N ALA A 37 -6.56 2.73 -6.85
CA ALA A 37 -7.00 1.39 -6.53
C ALA A 37 -7.03 1.00 -5.04
N LEU A 38 -7.90 1.66 -4.28
CA LEU A 38 -8.66 0.92 -3.28
C LEU A 38 -9.58 -0.07 -4.00
N ARG A 39 -9.37 -1.37 -3.75
CA ARG A 39 -10.19 -2.46 -4.28
C ARG A 39 -10.80 -3.23 -3.14
N THR A 40 -12.08 -3.58 -3.30
CA THR A 40 -12.74 -4.51 -2.38
C THR A 40 -12.45 -5.93 -2.86
N HIS A 41 -11.98 -6.77 -1.95
CA HIS A 41 -11.80 -8.22 -2.14
C HIS A 41 -12.61 -8.95 -1.07
N ASP A 42 -12.85 -10.26 -1.25
CA ASP A 42 -13.59 -11.08 -0.28
C ASP A 42 -12.97 -11.09 1.14
N HIS A 43 -11.69 -10.72 1.26
CA HIS A 43 -10.93 -10.67 2.51
C HIS A 43 -10.74 -9.26 3.08
N GLY A 44 -11.30 -8.23 2.45
CA GLY A 44 -11.20 -6.84 2.90
C GLY A 44 -10.78 -5.87 1.81
N LEU A 45 -10.29 -4.70 2.22
CA LEU A 45 -9.81 -3.66 1.32
C LEU A 45 -8.35 -3.92 0.94
N MET A 46 -8.03 -3.75 -0.34
CA MET A 46 -6.70 -3.99 -0.89
C MET A 46 -6.23 -2.77 -1.68
N VAL A 47 -4.94 -2.49 -1.61
CA VAL A 47 -4.26 -1.40 -2.31
C VAL A 47 -2.97 -1.88 -2.94
N TYR A 48 -2.45 -1.11 -3.90
CA TYR A 48 -1.12 -1.32 -4.46
C TYR A 48 -0.10 -0.43 -3.77
N LEU A 49 0.95 -1.06 -3.24
CA LEU A 49 2.13 -0.39 -2.75
C LEU A 49 3.23 -0.45 -3.81
N TRP A 50 3.95 0.65 -3.95
CA TRP A 50 5.04 0.84 -4.89
C TRP A 50 6.38 0.96 -4.16
N CYS A 51 7.35 0.16 -4.57
CA CYS A 51 8.73 0.31 -4.14
C CYS A 51 9.48 1.27 -5.08
N ALA A 52 9.93 2.40 -4.53
CA ALA A 52 10.73 3.41 -5.24
C ALA A 52 12.26 3.20 -5.08
N SER A 53 12.71 1.99 -4.77
CA SER A 53 14.14 1.69 -4.66
C SER A 53 14.81 1.65 -6.03
N ASP A 54 16.05 2.11 -6.12
CA ASP A 54 16.88 2.07 -7.35
C ASP A 54 17.16 0.64 -7.85
N VAL A 55 16.92 -0.37 -7.03
CA VAL A 55 16.97 -1.79 -7.41
C VAL A 55 15.89 -2.13 -8.46
N HIS A 56 14.81 -1.35 -8.51
CA HIS A 56 13.71 -1.55 -9.44
C HIS A 56 13.64 -0.39 -10.45
N PRO A 57 14.33 -0.48 -11.60
CA PRO A 57 14.35 0.60 -12.59
C PRO A 57 12.97 0.91 -13.22
N ARG A 58 12.00 0.02 -13.04
CA ARG A 58 10.58 0.22 -13.42
C ARG A 58 9.66 0.19 -12.20
N GLY A 59 10.22 0.30 -10.99
CA GLY A 59 9.61 0.02 -9.69
C GLY A 59 8.99 -1.37 -9.55
N ALA A 60 8.55 -1.68 -8.33
CA ALA A 60 7.87 -2.94 -8.02
C ALA A 60 6.54 -2.63 -7.33
N TYR A 61 5.45 -3.17 -7.88
CA TYR A 61 4.14 -3.11 -7.27
C TYR A 61 3.88 -4.39 -6.47
N GLN A 62 3.26 -4.24 -5.31
CA GLN A 62 2.79 -5.36 -4.51
C GLN A 62 1.44 -5.04 -3.89
N TYR A 63 0.70 -6.10 -3.57
CA TYR A 63 -0.59 -5.98 -2.92
C TYR A 63 -0.39 -5.79 -1.41
N PHE A 64 -1.22 -4.94 -0.83
CA PHE A 64 -1.36 -4.81 0.61
C PHE A 64 -2.83 -4.89 0.97
N THR A 65 -3.18 -5.83 1.84
CA THR A 65 -4.52 -5.94 2.40
C THR A 65 -4.57 -5.11 3.67
N ILE A 66 -5.46 -4.12 3.68
CA ILE A 66 -5.73 -3.29 4.86
C ILE A 66 -6.38 -4.19 5.92
N PRO A 67 -5.80 -4.28 7.14
CA PRO A 67 -6.38 -5.01 8.25
C PRO A 67 -7.85 -4.65 8.52
N ALA A 68 -8.66 -5.65 8.83
CA ALA A 68 -10.07 -5.44 9.15
C ALA A 68 -10.22 -4.54 10.38
N GLY A 69 -11.07 -3.51 10.27
CA GLY A 69 -11.31 -2.53 11.34
C GLY A 69 -10.48 -1.25 11.25
N GLU A 70 -9.49 -1.19 10.36
CA GLU A 70 -8.76 0.05 10.09
C GLU A 70 -9.64 1.01 9.27
N VAL A 71 -9.84 2.20 9.83
CA VAL A 71 -10.66 3.24 9.21
C VAL A 71 -9.77 4.07 8.28
N ILE A 72 -9.73 3.69 7.01
CA ILE A 72 -9.04 4.46 5.97
C ILE A 72 -10.02 5.49 5.39
N GLY A 73 -10.33 6.53 6.18
CA GLY A 73 -11.25 7.61 5.83
C GLY A 73 -12.71 7.19 5.59
N THR A 74 -13.64 8.14 5.79
CA THR A 74 -15.07 8.00 5.46
C THR A 74 -15.36 8.38 4.02
#